data_AF-A0A496WTN5-F1
#
_entry.id   AF-A0A496WTN5-F1
#
_cell.length_a   1.000
_cell.length_b   1.000
_cell.length_c   1.000
_cell.angle_alpha   90.00
_cell.angle_beta   90.00
_cell.angle_gamma   90.00
#
_symmetry.space_group_name_H-M   'P 1'
#
loop_
_entity.id
_entity.type
_entity.pdbx_description
1 polymer ?
#
loop_
_entity_poly.entity_id
_entity_poly.type
_entity_poly.pdbx_seq_one_letter_code
_entity_poly.pdbx_strand_id
1 'polypeptide(L)'
;TSLHTIAPMIANGVGITLLPGMAVDAGILSSVSGISTAEFAEPYRGRIRREIGLAWRKNSPREKDYLILANYLARQSHKQTGSEIRQ
;
A
#
# COMPACT_ATOMS: atom_id res chain seq x y z
N THR A 1 0.21 -9.54 -13.68
CA THR A 1 0.98 -8.29 -13.69
C THR A 1 1.32 -7.88 -12.27
N SER A 2 2.53 -7.39 -12.01
CA SER A 2 2.96 -6.87 -10.70
C SER A 2 3.00 -5.33 -10.69
N LEU A 3 3.01 -4.72 -9.50
CA LEU A 3 3.19 -3.27 -9.39
C LEU A 3 4.54 -2.79 -9.96
N HIS A 4 5.62 -3.57 -9.77
CA HIS A 4 6.94 -3.22 -10.32
C HIS A 4 6.97 -3.25 -11.86
N THR A 5 6.13 -4.08 -12.48
CA THR A 5 6.04 -4.15 -13.94
C THR A 5 5.07 -3.12 -14.53
N ILE A 6 4.09 -2.63 -13.76
CA ILE A 6 3.10 -1.67 -14.30
C ILE A 6 3.62 -0.23 -14.36
N ALA A 7 4.48 0.16 -13.41
CA ALA A 7 5.09 1.49 -13.40
C ALA A 7 5.86 1.79 -14.72
N PRO A 8 6.82 0.95 -15.18
CA PRO A 8 7.50 1.23 -16.43
C PRO A 8 6.58 1.18 -17.66
N MET A 9 5.49 0.40 -17.65
CA MET A 9 4.51 0.43 -18.74
C MET A 9 3.85 1.81 -18.86
N ILE A 10 3.43 2.39 -17.73
CA ILE A 10 2.81 3.71 -17.68
C ILE A 10 3.81 4.80 -18.06
N ALA A 11 5.05 4.72 -17.59
CA ALA A 11 6.11 5.65 -17.99
C ALA A 11 6.35 5.67 -19.52
N ASN A 12 6.12 4.54 -20.18
CA ASN A 12 6.21 4.42 -21.64
C ASN A 12 4.88 4.70 -22.36
N GLY A 13 3.94 5.39 -21.71
CA GLY A 13 2.70 5.85 -22.32
C GLY A 13 1.57 4.81 -22.35
N VAL A 14 1.70 3.69 -21.63
CA VAL A 14 0.63 2.69 -21.55
C VAL A 14 -0.38 3.07 -20.46
N GLY A 15 -1.25 4.03 -20.79
CA GLY A 15 -2.45 4.36 -20.03
C GLY A 15 -2.22 4.93 -18.64
N ILE A 16 -3.20 4.72 -17.75
CA ILE A 16 -3.20 5.16 -16.34
C ILE A 16 -3.60 4.00 -15.42
N THR A 17 -3.22 4.07 -14.14
CA THR A 17 -3.60 3.04 -13.16
C THR A 17 -3.83 3.62 -11.76
N LEU A 18 -4.29 2.76 -10.84
CA LEU A 18 -4.38 3.06 -9.41
C LEU A 18 -3.29 2.31 -8.66
N LEU A 19 -2.51 3.05 -7.86
CA LEU A 19 -1.51 2.48 -6.97
C LEU A 19 -1.99 2.53 -5.51
N PRO A 20 -1.74 1.49 -4.71
CA PRO A 20 -1.91 1.57 -3.26
C PRO A 20 -1.00 2.66 -2.68
N GLY A 21 -1.51 3.48 -1.75
CA GLY A 21 -0.73 4.52 -1.07
C GLY A 21 0.59 3.99 -0.49
N MET A 22 0.53 2.85 0.22
CA MET A 22 1.72 2.20 0.80
C MET A 22 2.83 1.87 -0.21
N ALA A 23 2.50 1.67 -1.49
CA ALA A 23 3.51 1.41 -2.52
C ALA A 23 4.18 2.71 -2.99
N VAL A 24 3.40 3.80 -3.07
CA VAL A 24 3.93 5.15 -3.33
C VAL A 24 4.83 5.58 -2.19
N ASP A 25 4.38 5.42 -0.94
CA ASP A 25 5.14 5.76 0.28
C ASP A 25 6.45 4.96 0.38
N ALA A 26 6.43 3.68 -0.04
CA ALA A 26 7.62 2.84 -0.10
C ALA A 26 8.56 3.16 -1.28
N GLY A 27 8.24 4.18 -2.10
CA GLY A 27 9.12 4.66 -3.17
C GLY A 27 9.09 3.79 -4.42
N ILE A 28 7.99 3.11 -4.74
CA ILE A 28 7.90 2.25 -5.94
C ILE A 28 8.17 3.02 -7.26
N LEU A 29 7.97 4.33 -7.27
CA LEU A 29 8.21 5.20 -8.41
C LEU A 29 9.62 5.82 -8.43
N SER A 30 10.44 5.57 -7.40
CA SER A 30 11.78 6.20 -7.26
C SER A 30 12.73 5.89 -8.41
N SER A 31 12.57 4.74 -9.07
CA SER A 31 13.40 4.28 -10.17
C SER A 31 12.77 4.53 -11.55
N VAL A 32 11.65 5.25 -11.62
CA VAL A 32 10.89 5.47 -12.86
C VAL A 32 10.59 6.95 -13.06
N SER A 33 11.10 7.54 -14.14
CA SER A 33 10.87 8.94 -14.49
C SER A 33 9.67 9.12 -15.43
N GLY A 34 9.10 10.33 -15.48
CA GLY A 34 8.04 10.68 -16.44
C GLY A 34 6.64 10.22 -16.02
N ILE A 35 6.44 9.90 -14.74
CA ILE A 35 5.13 9.59 -14.16
C ILE A 35 4.75 10.69 -13.19
N SER A 36 3.50 11.12 -13.24
CA SER A 36 2.88 11.98 -12.24
C SER A 36 1.81 11.20 -11.48
N THR A 37 1.68 11.46 -10.19
CA THR A 37 0.63 10.88 -9.34
C THR A 37 -0.37 11.95 -8.92
N ALA A 38 -1.62 11.56 -8.75
CA ALA A 38 -2.67 12.39 -8.17
C ALA A 38 -3.48 11.59 -7.16
N GLU A 39 -3.92 12.26 -6.09
CA GLU A 39 -4.86 11.68 -5.15
C GLU A 39 -6.30 11.80 -5.66
N PHE A 40 -7.19 10.98 -5.08
CA PHE A 40 -8.62 11.13 -5.32
C PHE A 40 -9.13 12.47 -4.77
N ALA A 41 -9.89 13.19 -5.59
CA ALA A 41 -10.54 14.44 -5.20
C ALA A 41 -11.74 14.21 -4.26
N GLU A 42 -12.26 15.29 -3.67
CA GLU A 42 -13.54 15.25 -2.96
C GLU A 42 -14.68 14.81 -3.89
N PRO A 43 -15.69 14.07 -3.39
CA PRO A 43 -15.89 13.66 -1.99
C PRO A 43 -15.18 12.34 -1.62
N TYR A 44 -14.30 11.82 -2.48
CA TYR A 44 -13.73 10.47 -2.35
C TYR A 44 -12.39 10.42 -1.62
N ARG A 45 -11.79 11.58 -1.32
CA ARG A 45 -10.54 11.67 -0.56
C ARG A 45 -10.66 10.91 0.76
N GLY A 46 -9.68 10.03 1.02
CA GLY A 46 -9.66 9.18 2.22
C GLY A 46 -10.74 8.08 2.29
N ARG A 47 -11.67 8.01 1.33
CA ARG A 47 -12.76 7.03 1.31
C ARG A 47 -12.41 5.76 0.54
N ILE A 48 -11.57 5.88 -0.49
CA ILE A 48 -11.12 4.73 -1.28
C ILE A 48 -9.93 4.09 -0.56
N ARG A 49 -10.18 2.96 0.10
CA ARG A 49 -9.18 2.25 0.88
C ARG A 49 -9.29 0.74 0.70
N ARG A 50 -8.21 0.05 1.06
CA ARG A 50 -8.16 -1.41 1.22
C ARG A 50 -7.78 -1.73 2.65
N GLU A 51 -8.30 -2.83 3.17
CA GLU A 51 -7.93 -3.35 4.48
C GLU A 51 -6.97 -4.53 4.29
N ILE A 52 -5.86 -4.52 5.01
CA ILE A 52 -4.86 -5.59 5.00
C ILE A 52 -5.12 -6.48 6.22
N GLY A 53 -5.43 -7.75 5.97
CA GLY A 53 -5.68 -8.74 7.02
C GLY A 53 -4.62 -9.84 7.05
N LEU A 54 -4.37 -10.40 8.23
CA LEU A 54 -3.63 -11.64 8.41
C LEU A 54 -4.64 -12.80 8.53
N ALA A 55 -4.48 -13.84 7.72
CA ALA A 55 -5.35 -15.01 7.72
C ALA A 55 -4.54 -16.30 7.89
N TRP A 56 -5.12 -17.25 8.62
CA TRP A 56 -4.57 -18.60 8.81
C TRP A 56 -5.70 -19.65 8.89
N ARG A 57 -5.35 -20.93 8.78
CA ARG A 57 -6.32 -22.02 8.94
C ARG A 57 -6.77 -22.11 10.40
N LYS A 58 -8.08 -22.24 10.64
CA LYS A 58 -8.71 -22.29 11.97
C LYS A 58 -8.01 -23.20 12.98
N ASN A 59 -7.58 -24.40 12.56
CA ASN A 59 -6.96 -25.40 13.45
C ASN A 59 -5.43 -25.46 13.29
N SER A 60 -4.77 -24.35 12.96
CA SER A 60 -3.32 -24.33 12.85
C SER A 60 -2.66 -24.53 14.24
N PRO A 61 -1.69 -25.47 14.39
CA PRO A 61 -0.95 -25.61 15.65
C PRO A 61 -0.09 -24.37 15.98
N ARG A 62 0.11 -23.48 15.01
CA ARG A 62 0.87 -22.21 15.14
C ARG A 62 0.00 -20.98 15.40
N GLU A 63 -1.25 -21.14 15.85
CA GLU A 63 -2.14 -20.01 16.14
C GLU A 63 -1.46 -18.95 17.04
N LYS A 64 -0.75 -19.39 18.07
CA LYS A 64 -0.01 -18.48 18.97
C LYS A 64 1.02 -17.62 18.23
N ASP A 65 1.76 -18.19 17.28
CA ASP A 65 2.76 -17.47 16.49
C ASP A 65 2.09 -16.43 15.57
N TYR A 66 0.95 -16.79 14.96
CA TYR A 66 0.19 -15.86 14.13
C TYR A 66 -0.37 -14.69 14.93
N LEU A 67 -0.81 -14.91 16.17
CA LEU A 67 -1.27 -13.84 17.06
C LEU A 67 -0.10 -12.92 17.46
N ILE A 68 1.09 -13.45 17.69
CA ILE A 68 2.30 -12.64 17.94
C ILE A 68 2.61 -11.79 16.70
N LEU A 69 2.58 -12.38 15.51
CA LEU A 69 2.79 -11.67 14.25
C LEU A 69 1.71 -10.59 14.01
N ALA A 70 0.44 -10.91 14.26
CA ALA A 70 -0.67 -9.95 14.13
C ALA A 70 -0.46 -8.74 15.03
N ASN A 71 -0.11 -8.98 16.31
CA ASN A 71 0.19 -7.92 17.26
C ASN A 71 1.40 -7.07 16.82
N TYR A 72 2.44 -7.71 16.29
CA TYR A 72 3.59 -6.99 15.74
C TYR A 72 3.16 -6.10 14.56
N LEU A 73 2.45 -6.65 13.58
CA LEU A 73 2.00 -5.93 12.38
C LEU A 73 1.08 -4.76 12.73
N ALA A 74 0.11 -4.96 13.62
CA ALA A 74 -0.80 -3.91 14.08
C ALA A 74 -0.04 -2.73 14.72
N ARG A 75 0.99 -3.00 15.53
CA ARG A 75 1.82 -1.95 16.15
C ARG A 75 2.63 -1.17 15.12
N GLN A 76 3.08 -1.80 14.02
CA GLN A 76 3.85 -1.12 12.98
C GLN A 76 2.95 -0.29 12.06
N SER A 77 1.76 -0.79 11.70
CA SER A 77 0.84 -0.08 10.81
C SER A 77 0.36 1.25 11.42
N HIS A 78 0.17 1.31 12.75
CA HIS A 78 -0.22 2.56 13.43
C HIS A 78 0.88 3.62 13.47
N LYS A 79 2.16 3.24 13.31
CA LYS A 79 3.27 4.22 13.28
C LYS A 79 3.41 4.92 11.93
N GLN A 80 2.93 4.32 10.84
CA GLN A 80 3.04 4.87 9.50
C GLN A 80 1.95 5.90 9.15
N THR A 81 0.80 5.89 9.83
CA THR A 81 -0.29 6.86 9.59
C THR A 81 -0.01 8.27 10.15
N GLY A 82 1.11 8.47 10.85
CA GLY A 82 1.42 9.71 11.58
C GLY A 82 2.53 10.60 11.01
N SER A 83 3.16 10.25 9.89
CA SER A 83 4.19 11.07 9.27
C SER A 83 3.69 11.71 7.97
N GLU A 84 3.67 13.05 7.98
CA GLU A 84 3.48 13.95 6.83
C GLU A 84 2.03 14.33 6.46
N ILE A 85 1.38 15.05 7.37
CA ILE A 85 0.76 16.32 6.99
C ILE A 85 1.84 17.38 7.16
N ARG A 86 2.65 17.62 6.12
CA ARG A 86 3.50 18.80 6.04
C ARG A 86 3.00 19.66 4.87
N GLN A 87 2.51 20.82 5.29
CA GLN A 87 2.28 22.11 4.61
C GLN A 87 2.62 22.19 3.12
#